data_AF-K1ZSU6-F1
#
_entry.id   AF-K1ZSU6-F1
#
_cell.length_a   1.000
_cell.length_b   1.000
_cell.length_c   1.000
_cell.angle_alpha   90.00
_cell.angle_beta   90.00
_cell.angle_gamma   90.00
#
_symmetry.space_group_name_H-M   'P 1'
#
loop_
_entity.id
_entity.type
_entity.pdbx_description
1 polymer ?
#
loop_
_entity_poly.entity_id
_entity_poly.type
_entity_poly.pdbx_seq_one_letter_code
_entity_poly.pdbx_strand_id
1 'polypeptide(L)'
;MKTKWYDNKIIVFALLIFFLPAGLFGLWKSSKFERTGKIAWSVVGVLVLLVCAANQKTTPVASQQSELVVSHSSTPAVSQKIPEVYDKVAASELPVTYSEFEENFNSFGKSSTPAMQLYTAKLSPKNKGDKFATRQAMITENIILTTTEADSGRMGSVIMLGRGDGEFESGMDILMAMGAVMSGVDKAITSKQRGEILKRLGLVGGSGPKIDKPASTVMNGIKYSVILTSGVGLLFSAEKNI
;
A
#
# COMPACT_ATOMS: atom_id res chain seq x y z
N MET A 1 15.22 -38.71 -18.78
CA MET A 1 14.69 -38.07 -17.54
C MET A 1 13.29 -38.60 -17.30
N LYS A 2 12.98 -39.15 -16.11
CA LYS A 2 11.62 -39.58 -15.78
C LYS A 2 10.77 -38.34 -15.51
N THR A 3 9.73 -38.13 -16.31
CA THR A 3 8.71 -37.11 -16.06
C THR A 3 8.05 -37.39 -14.72
N LYS A 4 7.88 -36.36 -13.88
CA LYS A 4 7.26 -36.52 -12.57
C LYS A 4 5.76 -36.69 -12.77
N TRP A 5 5.10 -37.42 -11.88
CA TRP A 5 3.69 -37.80 -12.06
C TRP A 5 2.74 -36.59 -12.17
N TYR A 6 3.10 -35.48 -11.52
CA TYR A 6 2.34 -34.23 -11.57
C TYR A 6 2.54 -33.40 -12.85
N ASP A 7 3.52 -33.75 -13.69
CA ASP A 7 3.71 -33.10 -14.99
C ASP A 7 2.65 -33.56 -16.01
N ASN A 8 1.98 -34.69 -15.74
CA ASN A 8 0.90 -35.18 -16.58
C ASN A 8 -0.42 -34.50 -16.21
N LYS A 9 -0.80 -33.49 -17.01
CA LYS A 9 -2.04 -32.73 -16.86
C LYS A 9 -3.29 -33.62 -16.76
N ILE A 10 -3.32 -34.77 -17.44
CA ILE A 10 -4.44 -35.69 -17.42
C ILE A 10 -4.56 -36.37 -16.05
N ILE A 11 -3.44 -36.78 -15.45
CA ILE A 11 -3.42 -37.40 -14.12
C ILE A 11 -3.84 -36.38 -13.06
N VAL A 12 -3.32 -35.15 -13.14
CA VAL A 12 -3.70 -34.07 -12.22
C VAL A 12 -5.19 -33.73 -12.34
N PHE A 13 -5.72 -33.66 -13.56
CA PHE A 13 -7.14 -33.37 -13.80
C PHE A 13 -8.05 -34.50 -13.31
N ALA A 14 -7.68 -35.77 -13.54
CA ALA A 14 -8.39 -36.93 -13.02
C ALA A 14 -8.41 -36.92 -11.48
N LEU A 15 -7.29 -36.56 -10.84
CA LEU A 15 -7.19 -36.46 -9.39
C LEU A 15 -8.05 -35.32 -8.84
N LEU A 16 -8.10 -34.16 -9.50
CA LEU A 16 -9.01 -33.07 -9.12
C LEU A 16 -10.48 -33.47 -9.26
N ILE A 17 -10.87 -34.17 -10.32
CA ILE A 17 -12.26 -34.61 -10.52
C ILE A 17 -12.69 -35.64 -9.48
N PHE A 18 -11.83 -36.55 -9.04
CA PHE A 18 -12.21 -37.57 -8.05
C PHE A 18 -12.08 -37.08 -6.61
N PHE A 19 -11.03 -36.31 -6.29
CA PHE A 19 -10.72 -35.94 -4.92
C PHE A 19 -11.50 -34.73 -4.44
N LEU A 20 -11.88 -33.81 -5.35
CA LEU A 20 -12.60 -32.60 -4.99
C LEU A 20 -14.05 -32.87 -4.58
N PRO A 21 -14.85 -33.71 -5.28
CA PRO A 21 -16.19 -34.08 -4.83
C PRO A 21 -16.16 -34.87 -3.51
N ALA A 22 -15.21 -35.80 -3.36
CA ALA A 22 -15.03 -36.56 -2.14
C ALA A 22 -14.65 -35.67 -0.94
N GLY A 23 -13.75 -34.70 -1.16
CA GLY A 23 -13.35 -33.71 -0.17
C GLY A 23 -14.50 -32.77 0.21
N LEU A 24 -15.27 -32.30 -0.78
CA LEU A 24 -16.42 -31.42 -0.56
C LEU A 24 -17.56 -32.14 0.19
N PHE A 25 -17.80 -33.41 -0.14
CA PHE A 25 -18.74 -34.27 0.57
C PHE A 25 -18.30 -34.51 2.03
N GLY A 26 -17.01 -34.74 2.26
CA GLY A 26 -16.42 -34.84 3.60
C GLY A 26 -16.57 -33.56 4.41
N LEU A 27 -16.34 -32.40 3.79
CA LEU A 27 -16.52 -31.07 4.40
C LEU A 27 -17.98 -30.84 4.81
N TRP A 28 -18.92 -31.21 3.96
CA TRP A 28 -20.35 -31.08 4.24
C TRP A 28 -20.83 -31.99 5.37
N LYS A 29 -20.28 -33.20 5.49
CA LYS A 29 -20.56 -34.15 6.58
C LYS A 29 -19.95 -33.72 7.92
N SER A 30 -18.92 -32.88 7.93
CA SER A 30 -18.32 -32.39 9.17
C SER A 30 -19.27 -31.42 9.90
N SER A 31 -19.55 -31.66 11.18
CA SER A 31 -20.41 -30.77 12.01
C SER A 31 -19.64 -29.57 12.60
N LYS A 32 -18.32 -29.52 12.40
CA LYS A 32 -17.42 -28.52 13.00
C LYS A 32 -17.47 -27.14 12.33
N PHE A 33 -18.14 -27.01 11.20
CA PHE A 33 -18.23 -25.74 10.45
C PHE A 33 -19.68 -25.27 10.35
N GLU A 34 -19.91 -24.00 10.67
CA GLU A 34 -21.21 -23.34 10.49
C GLU A 34 -21.61 -23.32 9.01
N ARG A 35 -22.94 -23.32 8.73
CA ARG A 35 -23.48 -23.44 7.36
C ARG A 35 -22.89 -22.40 6.40
N THR A 36 -22.60 -21.19 6.89
CA THR A 36 -22.02 -20.09 6.11
C THR A 36 -20.58 -20.37 5.67
N GLY A 37 -19.77 -21.01 6.52
CA GLY A 37 -18.39 -21.39 6.19
C GLY A 37 -18.34 -22.47 5.10
N LYS A 38 -19.28 -23.42 5.11
CA LYS A 38 -19.37 -24.48 4.10
C LYS A 38 -19.67 -23.95 2.70
N ILE A 39 -20.48 -22.88 2.62
CA ILE A 39 -20.82 -22.21 1.35
C ILE A 39 -19.62 -21.38 0.85
N ALA A 40 -18.92 -20.68 1.74
CA ALA A 40 -17.71 -19.93 1.37
C ALA A 40 -16.64 -20.84 0.75
N TRP A 41 -16.37 -22.00 1.37
CA TRP A 41 -15.38 -22.95 0.85
C TRP A 41 -15.81 -23.62 -0.47
N SER A 42 -17.09 -23.88 -0.69
CA SER A 42 -17.56 -24.43 -1.97
C SER A 42 -17.47 -23.40 -3.09
N VAL A 43 -17.76 -22.13 -2.81
CA VAL A 43 -17.65 -21.04 -3.80
C VAL A 43 -16.17 -20.81 -4.17
N VAL A 44 -15.26 -20.82 -3.20
CA VAL A 44 -13.81 -20.71 -3.45
C VAL A 44 -13.29 -21.88 -4.29
N GLY A 45 -13.70 -23.12 -3.99
CA GLY A 45 -13.30 -24.29 -4.77
C GLY A 45 -13.75 -24.24 -6.24
N VAL A 46 -14.97 -23.75 -6.49
CA VAL A 46 -15.51 -23.55 -7.85
C VAL A 46 -14.80 -22.39 -8.56
N LEU A 47 -14.49 -21.30 -7.86
CA LEU A 47 -13.78 -20.15 -8.43
C LEU A 47 -12.35 -20.53 -8.86
N VAL A 48 -11.65 -21.33 -8.05
CA VAL A 48 -10.32 -21.86 -8.37
C VAL A 48 -10.37 -22.80 -9.58
N LEU A 49 -11.39 -23.64 -9.71
CA LEU A 49 -11.60 -24.49 -10.88
C LEU A 49 -11.86 -23.67 -12.16
N LEU A 50 -12.63 -22.58 -12.08
CA LEU A 50 -12.90 -21.69 -13.21
C LEU A 50 -11.64 -20.93 -13.66
N VAL A 51 -10.81 -20.47 -12.72
CA VAL A 51 -9.52 -19.81 -13.03
C VAL A 51 -8.53 -20.81 -13.66
N CYS A 52 -8.50 -22.06 -13.17
CA CYS A 52 -7.68 -23.12 -13.77
C CYS A 52 -8.19 -23.56 -15.15
N ALA A 53 -9.50 -23.52 -15.40
CA ALA A 53 -10.07 -23.83 -16.72
C ALA A 53 -9.84 -22.70 -17.74
N ALA A 54 -9.84 -21.44 -17.30
CA ALA A 54 -9.64 -20.28 -18.17
C ALA A 54 -8.20 -20.11 -18.69
N ASN A 55 -7.21 -20.73 -18.04
CA ASN A 55 -5.79 -20.62 -18.40
C ASN A 55 -5.27 -21.71 -19.35
N GLN A 56 -6.14 -22.43 -20.07
CA GLN A 56 -5.70 -23.28 -21.19
C GLN A 56 -5.52 -22.48 -22.48
N LYS A 57 -4.47 -21.66 -22.54
CA LYS A 57 -3.80 -21.35 -23.81
C LYS A 57 -2.30 -21.58 -23.64
N THR A 58 -1.85 -22.65 -24.30
CA THR A 58 -0.46 -23.09 -24.50
C THR A 58 0.38 -22.03 -25.22
N THR A 59 1.61 -21.80 -24.77
CA THR A 59 2.87 -21.89 -25.56
C THR A 59 4.07 -21.87 -24.58
N PRO A 60 5.11 -22.70 -24.79
CA PRO A 60 6.29 -22.77 -23.92
C PRO A 60 7.33 -21.73 -24.35
N VAL A 61 8.00 -21.07 -23.41
CA VAL A 61 9.25 -20.35 -23.69
C VAL A 61 10.27 -20.68 -22.62
N ALA A 62 11.42 -21.11 -23.14
CA ALA A 62 12.56 -21.67 -22.47
C ALA A 62 13.18 -20.74 -21.42
N SER A 63 13.70 -21.37 -20.36
CA SER A 63 14.75 -20.81 -19.53
C SER A 63 15.94 -20.40 -20.40
N GLN A 64 16.28 -19.12 -20.39
CA GLN A 64 17.63 -18.67 -20.67
C GLN A 64 18.12 -17.82 -19.50
N GLN A 65 18.97 -18.47 -18.72
CA GLN A 65 19.96 -17.87 -17.87
C GLN A 65 21.00 -17.21 -18.79
N SER A 66 21.18 -15.89 -18.70
CA SER A 66 22.33 -15.19 -19.29
C SER A 66 22.71 -14.01 -18.40
N GLU A 67 23.65 -14.31 -17.51
CA GLU A 67 24.91 -13.60 -17.30
C GLU A 67 24.95 -12.08 -17.55
N LEU A 68 25.35 -11.39 -16.48
CA LEU A 68 25.83 -10.01 -16.43
C LEU A 68 26.78 -9.69 -17.59
N VAL A 69 26.41 -8.71 -18.42
CA VAL A 69 27.38 -7.89 -19.13
C VAL A 69 27.01 -6.43 -18.95
N VAL A 70 27.79 -5.79 -18.07
CA VAL A 70 27.90 -4.35 -17.93
C VAL A 70 28.36 -3.79 -19.28
N SER A 71 27.52 -2.99 -19.93
CA SER A 71 27.91 -2.16 -21.08
C SER A 71 27.84 -0.70 -20.68
N HIS A 72 29.02 -0.12 -20.44
CA HIS A 72 29.22 1.32 -20.31
C HIS A 72 29.02 1.95 -21.69
N SER A 73 27.86 2.57 -21.93
CA SER A 73 27.74 3.59 -22.98
C SER A 73 27.60 4.96 -22.33
N SER A 74 28.74 5.65 -22.25
CA SER A 74 28.86 7.07 -21.93
C SER A 74 28.12 7.91 -22.95
N THR A 75 26.91 8.36 -22.60
CA THR A 75 26.23 9.47 -23.26
C THR A 75 26.61 10.76 -22.51
N PRO A 76 27.03 11.83 -23.21
CA PRO A 76 27.64 13.00 -22.59
C PRO A 76 26.68 13.73 -21.65
N ALA A 77 27.24 14.17 -20.53
CA ALA A 77 26.61 14.96 -19.49
C ALA A 77 26.01 16.26 -20.06
N VAL A 78 24.71 16.23 -20.33
CA VAL A 78 23.91 17.45 -20.28
C VAL A 78 23.69 17.74 -18.81
N SER A 79 24.58 18.59 -18.27
CA SER A 79 24.42 19.26 -16.99
C SER A 79 23.19 20.17 -17.05
N GLN A 80 22.00 19.58 -16.91
CA GLN A 80 20.86 20.32 -16.40
C GLN A 80 21.16 20.61 -14.94
N LYS A 81 21.64 21.83 -14.70
CA LYS A 81 21.47 22.52 -13.42
C LYS A 81 20.05 22.18 -12.91
N ILE A 82 19.97 21.49 -11.76
CA ILE A 82 18.77 21.45 -10.93
C ILE A 82 18.97 22.44 -9.75
N PRO A 83 18.75 23.76 -9.92
CA PRO A 83 18.60 24.68 -8.80
C PRO A 83 17.16 25.19 -8.81
N GLU A 84 16.35 24.73 -7.85
CA GLU A 84 15.16 25.42 -7.26
C GLU A 84 14.09 24.48 -6.69
N VAL A 85 14.26 23.15 -6.74
CA VAL A 85 13.40 22.22 -5.97
C VAL A 85 13.96 21.95 -4.57
N TYR A 86 15.27 22.09 -4.39
CA TYR A 86 15.97 21.75 -3.14
C TYR A 86 15.80 22.76 -2.01
N ASP A 87 15.61 24.05 -2.31
CA ASP A 87 15.45 25.09 -1.27
C ASP A 87 14.02 25.16 -0.71
N LYS A 88 13.03 24.65 -1.45
CA LYS A 88 11.61 24.77 -1.04
C LYS A 88 11.17 23.72 -0.02
N VAL A 89 11.92 22.63 0.13
CA VAL A 89 11.66 21.59 1.15
C VAL A 89 12.11 22.07 2.54
N ALA A 90 13.12 22.94 2.61
CA ALA A 90 13.64 23.49 3.87
C ALA A 90 12.73 24.54 4.52
N ALA A 91 11.80 25.15 3.77
CA ALA A 91 10.96 26.26 4.26
C ALA A 91 9.52 25.88 4.64
N SER A 92 9.09 24.63 4.45
CA SER A 92 7.72 24.19 4.72
C SER A 92 7.68 23.35 6.00
N GLU A 93 7.23 23.96 7.11
CA GLU A 93 7.15 23.29 8.41
C GLU A 93 5.71 22.95 8.78
N LEU A 94 5.43 21.68 9.06
CA LEU A 94 4.16 21.27 9.64
C LEU A 94 4.01 21.79 11.07
N PRO A 95 2.77 21.98 11.55
CA PRO A 95 2.48 22.50 12.88
C PRO A 95 2.68 21.45 14.00
N VAL A 96 3.54 20.45 13.78
CA VAL A 96 3.88 19.41 14.76
C VAL A 96 5.37 19.03 14.73
N THR A 97 5.87 18.56 15.86
CA THR A 97 7.14 17.82 16.00
C THR A 97 6.93 16.32 15.72
N TYR A 98 8.01 15.54 15.64
CA TYR A 98 7.90 14.08 15.49
C TYR A 98 7.19 13.40 16.65
N SER A 99 7.48 13.80 17.88
CA SER A 99 6.86 13.19 19.07
C SER A 99 5.37 13.48 19.10
N GLU A 100 4.98 14.72 18.79
CA GLU A 100 3.57 15.09 18.68
C GLU A 100 2.87 14.34 17.54
N PHE A 101 3.54 14.19 16.40
CA PHE A 101 3.01 13.41 15.28
C PHE A 101 2.77 11.95 15.69
N GLU A 102 3.76 11.27 16.28
CA GLU A 102 3.62 9.88 16.72
C GLU A 102 2.50 9.72 17.74
N GLU A 103 2.43 10.60 18.73
CA GLU A 103 1.38 10.58 19.75
C GLU A 103 0.00 10.74 19.10
N ASN A 104 -0.16 11.75 18.25
CA ASN A 104 -1.43 12.05 17.59
C ASN A 104 -1.84 10.92 16.62
N PHE A 105 -0.91 10.43 15.81
CA PHE A 105 -1.12 9.29 14.89
C PHE A 105 -1.56 8.04 15.66
N ASN A 106 -0.84 7.70 16.73
CA ASN A 106 -1.13 6.51 17.54
C ASN A 106 -2.43 6.66 18.34
N SER A 107 -2.81 7.88 18.73
CA SER A 107 -4.10 8.15 19.38
C SER A 107 -5.28 7.88 18.45
N PHE A 108 -5.12 8.17 17.14
CA PHE A 108 -6.11 7.84 16.13
C PHE A 108 -6.27 6.32 15.98
N GLY A 109 -5.17 5.56 15.93
CA GLY A 109 -5.21 4.09 15.86
C GLY A 109 -5.84 3.42 17.09
N LYS A 110 -5.71 4.02 18.28
CA LYS A 110 -6.28 3.50 19.54
C LYS A 110 -7.77 3.80 19.72
N SER A 111 -8.24 4.94 19.22
CA SER A 111 -9.62 5.43 19.40
C SER A 111 -10.63 4.80 18.44
N SER A 112 -10.22 3.74 17.75
CA SER A 112 -10.90 3.22 16.57
C SER A 112 -10.95 1.67 16.61
N THR A 113 -11.56 1.04 15.60
CA THR A 113 -11.90 -0.41 15.61
C THR A 113 -10.70 -1.31 15.96
N PRO A 114 -10.90 -2.56 16.41
CA PRO A 114 -9.78 -3.47 16.74
C PRO A 114 -8.73 -3.64 15.63
N ALA A 115 -9.15 -3.55 14.36
CA ALA A 115 -8.27 -3.55 13.21
C ALA A 115 -7.30 -2.34 13.18
N MET A 116 -7.68 -1.21 13.78
CA MET A 116 -6.87 0.00 13.81
C MET A 116 -5.84 0.06 14.95
N GLN A 117 -5.93 -0.82 15.95
CA GLN A 117 -4.92 -0.90 17.01
C GLN A 117 -3.53 -1.32 16.47
N LEU A 118 -3.49 -1.85 15.25
CA LEU A 118 -2.28 -2.24 14.54
C LEU A 118 -1.51 -1.04 13.96
N TYR A 119 -2.16 0.11 13.77
CA TYR A 119 -1.54 1.33 13.26
C TYR A 119 -0.72 2.01 14.35
N THR A 120 0.51 1.55 14.53
CA THR A 120 1.49 2.21 15.41
C THR A 120 2.65 2.75 14.59
N ALA A 121 2.81 4.06 14.59
CA ALA A 121 4.00 4.70 14.07
C ALA A 121 5.07 4.73 15.17
N LYS A 122 6.22 4.13 14.87
CA LYS A 122 7.47 4.31 15.62
C LYS A 122 8.55 4.70 14.63
N LEU A 123 8.84 5.99 14.55
CA LEU A 123 9.79 6.53 13.59
C LEU A 123 11.21 6.13 13.97
N SER A 124 11.96 5.68 12.98
CA SER A 124 13.38 5.37 13.11
C SER A 124 14.17 6.60 13.59
N PRO A 125 15.29 6.41 14.32
CA PRO A 125 16.17 7.53 14.65
C PRO A 125 16.73 8.18 13.38
N LYS A 126 17.16 9.44 13.49
CA LYS A 126 17.79 10.18 12.38
C LYS A 126 18.94 9.36 11.79
N ASN A 127 18.90 9.13 10.48
CA ASN A 127 20.00 8.51 9.76
C ASN A 127 21.25 9.41 9.84
N LYS A 128 22.36 8.84 10.32
CA LYS A 128 23.65 9.54 10.32
C LYS A 128 24.19 9.56 8.88
N GLY A 129 24.20 10.74 8.25
CA GLY A 129 24.80 10.95 6.93
C GLY A 129 23.87 11.59 5.88
N ASP A 130 22.56 11.64 6.13
CA ASP A 130 21.61 12.27 5.21
C ASP A 130 21.61 13.80 5.38
N LYS A 131 21.64 14.53 4.25
CA LYS A 131 21.50 16.00 4.24
C LYS A 131 20.15 16.47 4.81
N PHE A 132 19.13 15.62 4.75
CA PHE A 132 17.83 15.82 5.36
C PHE A 132 17.63 14.75 6.42
N ALA A 133 17.17 15.11 7.61
CA ALA A 133 16.75 14.11 8.57
C ALA A 133 15.45 13.46 8.09
N THR A 134 15.57 12.30 7.45
CA THR A 134 14.41 11.46 7.18
C THR A 134 14.22 10.43 8.29
N ARG A 135 12.98 10.16 8.65
CA ARG A 135 12.61 9.04 9.52
C ARG A 135 11.56 8.18 8.85
N GLN A 136 11.59 6.89 9.12
CA GLN A 136 10.67 5.93 8.51
C GLN A 136 9.98 5.08 9.56
N ALA A 137 8.74 4.70 9.29
CA ALA A 137 7.99 3.71 10.04
C ALA A 137 7.26 2.79 9.05
N MET A 138 7.43 1.48 9.23
CA MET A 138 6.57 0.49 8.59
C MET A 138 5.32 0.35 9.45
N ILE A 139 4.17 0.61 8.84
CA ILE A 139 2.88 0.63 9.53
C ILE A 139 2.17 -0.71 9.38
N THR A 140 2.18 -1.24 8.15
CA THR A 140 1.81 -2.62 7.82
C THR A 140 2.79 -3.12 6.76
N GLU A 141 2.67 -4.39 6.34
CA GLU A 141 3.46 -4.92 5.22
C GLU A 141 3.25 -4.15 3.90
N ASN A 142 2.13 -3.42 3.79
CA ASN A 142 1.71 -2.70 2.59
C ASN A 142 1.79 -1.18 2.73
N ILE A 143 2.12 -0.65 3.92
CA ILE A 143 2.09 0.77 4.21
C ILE A 143 3.38 1.22 4.90
N ILE A 144 4.09 2.15 4.28
CA ILE A 144 5.30 2.77 4.81
C ILE A 144 5.09 4.27 4.94
N LEU A 145 5.52 4.84 6.05
CA LEU A 145 5.63 6.28 6.26
C LEU A 145 7.08 6.72 6.20
N THR A 146 7.32 7.82 5.50
CA THR A 146 8.57 8.56 5.50
C THR A 146 8.27 10.00 5.90
N THR A 147 9.00 10.52 6.86
CA THR A 147 8.88 11.91 7.32
C THR A 147 10.20 12.64 7.13
N THR A 148 10.14 13.95 6.95
CA THR A 148 11.32 14.83 6.84
C THR A 148 11.38 15.80 8.01
N GLU A 149 12.58 16.25 8.37
CA GLU A 149 12.82 17.27 9.41
C GLU A 149 13.09 18.59 8.73
N ALA A 150 12.47 19.65 9.23
CA ALA A 150 12.86 21.01 8.91
C ALA A 150 14.02 21.47 9.80
N ASP A 151 14.71 22.53 9.41
CA ASP A 151 15.89 23.04 10.14
C ASP A 151 15.56 23.49 11.58
N SER A 152 14.31 23.84 11.86
CA SER A 152 13.82 24.18 13.20
C SER A 152 13.65 22.98 14.14
N GLY A 153 13.83 21.74 13.65
CA GLY A 153 13.51 20.51 14.40
C GLY A 153 12.01 20.14 14.38
N ARG A 154 11.18 20.92 13.67
CA ARG A 154 9.79 20.55 13.37
C ARG A 154 9.73 19.57 12.20
N MET A 155 8.59 18.93 12.01
CA MET A 155 8.41 18.04 10.87
C MET A 155 8.20 18.86 9.59
N GLY A 156 8.91 18.50 8.51
CA GLY A 156 8.77 19.17 7.21
C GLY A 156 7.58 18.64 6.42
N SER A 157 7.58 17.33 6.17
CA SER A 157 6.52 16.63 5.43
C SER A 157 6.35 15.19 5.90
N VAL A 158 5.18 14.63 5.60
CA VAL A 158 4.90 13.20 5.72
C VAL A 158 4.53 12.67 4.34
N ILE A 159 5.18 11.59 3.94
CA ILE A 159 4.88 10.83 2.74
C ILE A 159 4.52 9.41 3.16
N MET A 160 3.36 8.95 2.71
CA MET A 160 2.88 7.59 2.87
C MET A 160 2.88 6.89 1.53
N LEU A 161 3.45 5.69 1.50
CA LEU A 161 3.34 4.77 0.38
C LEU A 161 2.44 3.62 0.81
N GLY A 162 1.33 3.43 0.09
CA GLY A 162 0.37 2.36 0.31
C GLY A 162 0.19 1.52 -0.94
N ARG A 163 0.38 0.21 -0.84
CA ARG A 163 0.15 -0.74 -1.93
C ARG A 163 -1.09 -1.58 -1.64
N GLY A 164 -2.12 -1.42 -2.47
CA GLY A 164 -3.27 -2.32 -2.45
C GLY A 164 -2.89 -3.68 -3.04
N ASP A 165 -3.38 -4.76 -2.43
CA ASP A 165 -3.25 -6.13 -2.92
C ASP A 165 -4.46 -6.59 -3.76
N GLY A 166 -5.48 -5.74 -3.86
CA GLY A 166 -6.74 -6.02 -4.57
C GLY A 166 -7.88 -6.47 -3.65
N GLU A 167 -7.58 -6.79 -2.39
CA GLU A 167 -8.59 -7.09 -1.38
C GLU A 167 -9.20 -5.80 -0.80
N PHE A 168 -10.43 -5.91 -0.31
CA PHE A 168 -11.12 -4.78 0.31
C PHE A 168 -10.40 -4.26 1.55
N GLU A 169 -9.85 -5.17 2.37
CA GLU A 169 -9.18 -4.83 3.63
C GLU A 169 -7.93 -3.97 3.38
N SER A 170 -7.10 -4.27 2.38
CA SER A 170 -5.92 -3.44 2.09
C SER A 170 -6.28 -2.02 1.63
N GLY A 171 -7.39 -1.87 0.91
CA GLY A 171 -7.94 -0.57 0.56
C GLY A 171 -8.41 0.21 1.80
N MET A 172 -9.08 -0.46 2.73
CA MET A 172 -9.50 0.13 4.00
C MET A 172 -8.30 0.54 4.85
N ASP A 173 -7.29 -0.31 4.92
CA ASP A 173 -6.05 -0.07 5.67
C ASP A 173 -5.33 1.18 5.18
N ILE A 174 -5.23 1.35 3.85
CA ILE A 174 -4.67 2.56 3.25
C ILE A 174 -5.49 3.79 3.65
N LEU A 175 -6.81 3.76 3.52
CA LEU A 175 -7.66 4.91 3.89
C LEU A 175 -7.57 5.25 5.38
N MET A 176 -7.50 4.25 6.25
CA MET A 176 -7.34 4.44 7.69
C MET A 176 -5.97 5.02 8.03
N ALA A 177 -4.89 4.53 7.40
CA ALA A 177 -3.56 5.09 7.56
C ALA A 177 -3.49 6.55 7.08
N MET A 178 -4.17 6.89 5.98
CA MET A 178 -4.30 8.30 5.55
C MET A 178 -5.01 9.14 6.62
N GLY A 179 -6.09 8.62 7.21
CA GLY A 179 -6.78 9.28 8.33
C GLY A 179 -5.89 9.47 9.56
N ALA A 180 -5.03 8.50 9.85
CA ALA A 180 -4.05 8.57 10.92
C ALA A 180 -2.96 9.61 10.63
N VAL A 181 -2.44 9.69 9.39
CA VAL A 181 -1.50 10.74 8.97
C VAL A 181 -2.13 12.12 9.12
N MET A 182 -3.38 12.30 8.63
CA MET A 182 -4.10 13.57 8.77
C MET A 182 -4.23 14.00 10.23
N SER A 183 -4.58 13.07 11.11
CA SER A 183 -4.71 13.33 12.56
C SER A 183 -3.35 13.56 13.22
N GLY A 184 -2.29 12.92 12.71
CA GLY A 184 -0.92 13.09 13.16
C GLY A 184 -0.40 14.51 12.91
N VAL A 185 -0.69 15.07 11.73
CA VAL A 185 -0.23 16.42 11.33
C VAL A 185 -1.15 17.54 11.80
N ASP A 186 -2.41 17.24 12.09
CA ASP A 186 -3.41 18.19 12.60
C ASP A 186 -4.30 17.51 13.66
N LYS A 187 -3.98 17.75 14.93
CA LYS A 187 -4.72 17.18 16.07
C LYS A 187 -6.17 17.66 16.14
N ALA A 188 -6.47 18.85 15.61
CA ALA A 188 -7.80 19.45 15.67
C ALA A 188 -8.72 18.95 14.54
N ILE A 189 -8.20 18.15 13.61
CA ILE A 189 -8.97 17.71 12.45
C ILE A 189 -10.12 16.78 12.84
N THR A 190 -11.33 17.14 12.42
CA THR A 190 -12.53 16.35 12.69
C THR A 190 -12.70 15.21 11.68
N SER A 191 -13.49 14.19 12.03
CA SER A 191 -13.86 13.11 11.10
C SER A 191 -14.53 13.62 9.82
N LYS A 192 -15.35 14.68 9.93
CA LYS A 192 -15.99 15.33 8.79
C LYS A 192 -14.96 15.98 7.86
N GLN A 193 -13.99 16.71 8.41
CA GLN A 193 -12.90 17.31 7.64
C GLN A 193 -12.05 16.25 6.94
N ARG A 194 -11.67 15.16 7.63
CA ARG A 194 -10.95 14.04 7.00
C ARG A 194 -11.73 13.43 5.83
N GLY A 195 -13.03 13.18 6.00
CA GLY A 195 -13.89 12.67 4.93
C GLY A 195 -13.97 13.63 3.72
N GLU A 196 -14.06 14.93 3.96
CA GLU A 196 -14.03 15.95 2.91
C GLU A 196 -12.69 15.99 2.17
N ILE A 197 -11.56 15.84 2.86
CA ILE A 197 -10.24 15.72 2.22
C ILE A 197 -10.21 14.51 1.30
N LEU A 198 -10.56 13.32 1.81
CA LEU A 198 -10.56 12.09 1.03
C LEU A 198 -11.47 12.20 -0.20
N LYS A 199 -12.63 12.85 -0.06
CA LYS A 199 -13.57 13.08 -1.17
C LYS A 199 -12.97 14.00 -2.23
N ARG A 200 -12.35 15.11 -1.82
CA ARG A 200 -11.68 16.06 -2.74
C ARG A 200 -10.48 15.44 -3.46
N LEU A 201 -9.81 14.49 -2.82
CA LEU A 201 -8.76 13.68 -3.41
C LEU A 201 -9.28 12.55 -4.33
N GLY A 202 -10.60 12.37 -4.43
CA GLY A 202 -11.23 11.34 -5.26
C GLY A 202 -11.14 9.93 -4.69
N LEU A 203 -10.83 9.78 -3.40
CA LEU A 203 -10.62 8.49 -2.74
C LEU A 203 -11.90 7.89 -2.18
N VAL A 204 -12.93 8.70 -1.97
CA VAL A 204 -14.26 8.26 -1.51
C VAL A 204 -15.36 8.97 -2.30
N GLY A 205 -16.47 8.26 -2.57
CA GLY A 205 -17.66 8.84 -3.19
C GLY A 205 -17.53 9.21 -4.67
N GLY A 206 -16.56 8.65 -5.39
CA GLY A 206 -16.33 8.88 -6.83
C GLY A 206 -15.71 7.66 -7.52
N SER A 207 -15.20 7.83 -8.74
CA SER A 207 -14.60 6.75 -9.55
C SER A 207 -13.21 6.27 -9.07
N GLY A 208 -12.78 6.68 -7.86
CA GLY A 208 -11.42 6.47 -7.38
C GLY A 208 -10.39 7.46 -7.98
N PRO A 209 -9.16 7.46 -7.44
CA PRO A 209 -8.07 8.28 -7.96
C PRO A 209 -7.67 7.80 -9.35
N LYS A 210 -7.43 8.75 -10.26
CA LYS A 210 -6.97 8.44 -11.62
C LYS A 210 -5.49 8.10 -11.60
N ILE A 211 -5.11 7.04 -12.31
CA ILE A 211 -3.71 6.63 -12.47
C ILE A 211 -2.92 7.76 -13.14
N ASP A 212 -1.73 8.03 -12.61
CA ASP A 212 -0.74 9.04 -13.03
C ASP A 212 -1.29 10.47 -13.11
N LYS A 213 -2.40 10.74 -12.42
CA LYS A 213 -2.97 12.08 -12.30
C LYS A 213 -2.99 12.48 -10.82
N PRO A 214 -2.09 13.38 -10.39
CA PRO A 214 -2.07 13.83 -9.01
C PRO A 214 -3.35 14.63 -8.70
N ALA A 215 -3.86 14.46 -7.48
CA ALA A 215 -4.91 15.29 -6.91
C ALA A 215 -4.40 15.91 -5.61
N SER A 216 -4.81 17.14 -5.32
CA SER A 216 -4.44 17.81 -4.08
C SER A 216 -5.56 18.70 -3.54
N THR A 217 -5.61 18.87 -2.23
CA THR A 217 -6.51 19.81 -1.56
C THR A 217 -5.79 20.43 -0.36
N VAL A 218 -6.22 21.63 0.04
CA VAL A 218 -5.71 22.31 1.24
C VAL A 218 -6.80 22.32 2.31
N MET A 219 -6.41 22.05 3.55
CA MET A 219 -7.26 22.19 4.74
C MET A 219 -6.40 22.58 5.93
N ASN A 220 -6.85 23.57 6.71
CA ASN A 220 -6.15 24.07 7.90
C ASN A 220 -4.67 24.45 7.64
N GLY A 221 -4.36 25.00 6.45
CA GLY A 221 -3.00 25.37 6.07
C GLY A 221 -2.08 24.20 5.69
N ILE A 222 -2.61 22.98 5.64
CA ILE A 222 -1.90 21.77 5.21
C ILE A 222 -2.41 21.37 3.83
N LYS A 223 -1.48 21.16 2.90
CA LYS A 223 -1.75 20.61 1.59
C LYS A 223 -1.62 19.09 1.66
N TYR A 224 -2.70 18.43 1.28
CA TYR A 224 -2.77 16.98 1.13
C TYR A 224 -2.75 16.65 -0.35
N SER A 225 -1.89 15.72 -0.75
CA SER A 225 -1.78 15.28 -2.14
C SER A 225 -1.85 13.77 -2.25
N VAL A 226 -2.41 13.27 -3.34
CA VAL A 226 -2.41 11.86 -3.68
C VAL A 226 -2.02 11.67 -5.15
N ILE A 227 -1.21 10.65 -5.41
CA ILE A 227 -0.99 10.15 -6.77
C ILE A 227 -1.01 8.62 -6.74
N LEU A 228 -1.76 8.03 -7.64
CA LEU A 228 -1.75 6.59 -7.88
C LEU A 228 -0.84 6.34 -9.08
N THR A 229 0.24 5.59 -8.89
CA THR A 229 1.20 5.29 -9.96
C THR A 229 1.23 3.81 -10.26
N SER A 230 1.38 3.45 -11.53
CA SER A 230 1.56 2.05 -11.94
C SER A 230 2.89 1.52 -11.41
N GLY A 231 2.82 0.52 -10.51
CA GLY A 231 4.00 -0.20 -9.99
C GLY A 231 4.42 0.18 -8.57
N VAL A 232 4.22 1.44 -8.13
CA VAL A 232 4.54 1.87 -6.75
C VAL A 232 3.30 1.86 -5.85
N GLY A 233 2.11 2.06 -6.43
CA GLY A 233 0.85 2.13 -5.68
C GLY A 233 0.45 3.58 -5.39
N LEU A 234 -0.21 3.79 -4.25
CA LEU A 234 -0.71 5.08 -3.82
C LEU A 234 0.36 5.80 -3.00
N LEU A 235 0.74 6.99 -3.45
CA LEU A 235 1.52 7.93 -2.67
C LEU A 235 0.59 9.01 -2.14
N PHE A 236 0.54 9.16 -0.84
CA PHE A 236 -0.15 10.24 -0.15
C PHE A 236 0.86 11.12 0.58
N SER A 237 0.67 12.43 0.53
CA SER A 237 1.54 13.35 1.26
C SER A 237 0.77 14.44 2.00
N ALA A 238 1.35 14.89 3.11
CA ALA A 238 0.94 16.06 3.85
C ALA A 238 2.15 16.99 4.03
N GLU A 239 1.99 18.24 3.62
CA GLU A 239 3.00 19.30 3.69
C GLU A 239 2.33 20.63 4.04
N LYS A 240 3.05 21.58 4.63
CA LYS A 240 2.49 22.92 4.84
C LYS A 240 2.24 23.59 3.48
N ASN A 241 1.08 24.23 3.38
CA ASN A 241 0.73 25.03 2.20
C ASN A 241 1.46 26.38 2.30
N ILE A 242 2.36 26.64 1.34
CA ILE A 242 3.08 27.91 1.19
C ILE A 242 2.31 28.84 0.27
#